data_AF-A0AAD4PAZ2-F1
#
_entry.id   AF-A0AAD4PAZ2-F1
#
_cell.length_a   1.000
_cell.length_b   1.000
_cell.length_c   1.000
_cell.angle_alpha   90.00
_cell.angle_beta   90.00
_cell.angle_gamma   90.00
#
_symmetry.space_group_name_H-M   'P 1'
#
loop_
_entity.id
_entity.type
_entity.pdbx_description
1 polymer ?
#
loop_
_entity_poly.entity_id
_entity_poly.type
_entity_poly.pdbx_seq_one_letter_code
_entity_poly.pdbx_strand_id
1 'polypeptide(L)'
;MATANKMLERALSVRRSPHATDDVAFFDDGGGDETGDESKTRKHISIAMRVTNFLTRTGYLWPVLVIGLLIVIIVSVIINSRDLVCISASTSDHISRLRFFGFDALESDFGSLGVPWCRSKHGKDVEWTSKDLLNGIEEFVPIYETRPIKNNMHGMGFDHSFGLWFMTRWLKPDLMIESGAFKGHSTWVLRHAMPDIPIISISPRHPEKYLKKGPAYVDGNCTYFAGKDFVDFGSMDWGKVMRKYGIKDRSRVLVFFDDHQNELKRLKQALKAGFKHLIFEDNYDTGTGDHYSLRQICDQFYIKGGGHSCFKDSDEARIRFRRRKFWEKAVDTDELCGPGEAWWGVRGQMRDDFNHSNKAITYAEHFQNSRFLESVLDVYWELPPAAGPSLTHQTRYDPARATTPIIEDGRYSLFRRLGLSQLDPSVFNGYTQMVYLQVSNPET
;
A
#
# COMPACT_ATOMS: atom_id res chain seq x y z
N MET A 1 13.71 -62.82 -42.56
CA MET A 1 13.89 -61.73 -43.54
C MET A 1 14.21 -60.48 -42.70
N ALA A 2 15.39 -59.86 -42.72
CA ALA A 2 16.33 -59.55 -43.83
C ALA A 2 15.69 -58.60 -44.86
N THR A 3 16.29 -57.48 -45.28
CA THR A 3 17.59 -56.82 -44.95
C THR A 3 17.44 -55.31 -45.29
N ALA A 4 18.14 -54.35 -44.66
CA ALA A 4 19.49 -53.83 -44.97
C ALA A 4 19.73 -53.46 -46.47
N ASN A 5 20.51 -52.42 -46.86
CA ASN A 5 21.49 -51.60 -46.13
C ASN A 5 21.89 -50.29 -46.91
N LYS A 6 22.88 -49.54 -46.36
CA LYS A 6 23.71 -48.43 -46.92
C LYS A 6 23.18 -46.99 -46.82
N MET A 7 24.00 -45.95 -46.58
CA MET A 7 25.35 -45.76 -45.96
C MET A 7 25.47 -44.25 -45.60
N LEU A 8 25.97 -43.82 -44.44
CA LEU A 8 27.39 -43.47 -44.11
C LEU A 8 28.09 -42.61 -45.20
N GLU A 9 28.79 -41.51 -44.92
CA GLU A 9 29.53 -41.00 -43.73
C GLU A 9 29.43 -39.44 -43.61
N ARG A 10 29.93 -38.65 -42.64
CA ARG A 10 30.48 -38.72 -41.25
C ARG A 10 31.49 -37.56 -41.11
N ALA A 11 31.41 -36.70 -40.09
CA ALA A 11 32.45 -35.70 -39.79
C ALA A 11 32.45 -35.30 -38.29
N LEU A 12 33.61 -35.24 -37.64
CA LEU A 12 33.79 -34.89 -36.23
C LEU A 12 35.22 -34.38 -35.93
N SER A 13 35.37 -33.63 -34.82
CA SER A 13 36.59 -33.49 -33.99
C SER A 13 37.79 -32.60 -34.43
N VAL A 14 37.77 -31.32 -34.04
CA VAL A 14 38.61 -30.74 -32.96
C VAL A 14 40.16 -30.94 -32.93
N ARG A 15 40.89 -29.78 -32.94
CA ARG A 15 42.22 -29.39 -32.32
C ARG A 15 43.59 -29.45 -33.08
N ARG A 16 44.20 -28.25 -33.14
CA ARG A 16 45.61 -27.81 -32.86
C ARG A 16 46.75 -27.81 -33.92
N SER A 17 47.18 -26.57 -34.25
CA SER A 17 48.59 -26.07 -34.39
C SER A 17 49.46 -26.57 -35.58
N PRO A 18 50.61 -25.93 -35.95
CA PRO A 18 51.35 -24.81 -35.32
C PRO A 18 51.91 -23.67 -36.25
N HIS A 19 52.51 -22.63 -35.62
CA HIS A 19 53.64 -21.74 -36.02
C HIS A 19 53.77 -20.98 -37.38
N ALA A 20 54.42 -19.79 -37.28
CA ALA A 20 55.22 -19.05 -38.30
C ALA A 20 54.46 -18.34 -39.45
N THR A 21 54.89 -17.20 -40.04
CA THR A 21 55.96 -16.18 -39.74
C THR A 21 55.68 -14.90 -40.56
N ASP A 22 56.09 -13.73 -40.04
CA ASP A 22 56.43 -12.44 -40.72
C ASP A 22 55.38 -11.82 -41.69
N ASP A 23 55.38 -10.58 -42.15
CA ASP A 23 56.19 -9.33 -42.01
C ASP A 23 55.17 -8.15 -42.15
N VAL A 24 55.37 -6.81 -42.06
CA VAL A 24 56.44 -5.79 -42.12
C VAL A 24 56.01 -4.62 -41.16
N ALA A 25 56.52 -3.37 -41.04
CA ALA A 25 57.50 -2.51 -41.71
C ALA A 25 57.93 -1.32 -40.79
N PHE A 26 59.12 -0.75 -41.05
CA PHE A 26 59.57 0.66 -40.90
C PHE A 26 59.12 1.54 -39.69
N PHE A 27 60.00 2.28 -39.00
CA PHE A 27 61.16 3.04 -39.51
C PHE A 27 62.44 2.90 -38.66
N ASP A 28 63.54 3.47 -39.18
CA ASP A 28 64.95 3.35 -38.74
C ASP A 28 65.53 4.68 -38.20
N ASP A 29 66.59 4.61 -37.37
CA ASP A 29 67.80 5.47 -37.30
C ASP A 29 68.58 5.27 -35.96
N GLY A 30 69.90 5.51 -35.95
CA GLY A 30 70.69 5.80 -34.73
C GLY A 30 71.68 4.74 -34.24
N GLY A 31 72.71 4.39 -35.03
CA GLY A 31 73.72 3.37 -34.69
C GLY A 31 74.86 3.77 -33.74
N GLY A 32 75.82 2.84 -33.54
CA GLY A 32 77.06 3.03 -32.77
C GLY A 32 77.12 2.31 -31.40
N ASP A 33 78.13 1.52 -31.02
CA ASP A 33 78.94 0.42 -31.59
C ASP A 33 80.02 0.05 -30.51
N GLU A 34 80.76 -1.04 -30.70
CA GLU A 34 82.00 -1.48 -30.00
C GLU A 34 82.06 -1.76 -28.47
N THR A 35 82.00 -3.07 -28.17
CA THR A 35 82.91 -3.82 -27.25
C THR A 35 82.92 -3.59 -25.72
N GLY A 36 83.35 -4.62 -24.97
CA GLY A 36 83.74 -4.53 -23.55
C GLY A 36 83.32 -5.70 -22.65
N ASP A 37 84.01 -6.85 -22.74
CA ASP A 37 83.88 -7.95 -21.77
C ASP A 37 84.97 -7.86 -20.70
N GLU A 38 84.60 -7.83 -19.41
CA GLU A 38 85.23 -8.69 -18.39
C GLU A 38 84.54 -8.67 -17.00
N SER A 39 84.12 -9.86 -16.57
CA SER A 39 84.32 -10.42 -15.21
C SER A 39 83.78 -9.73 -13.92
N LYS A 40 82.91 -10.49 -13.22
CA LYS A 40 82.87 -10.73 -11.76
C LYS A 40 82.77 -9.54 -10.77
N THR A 41 81.57 -9.35 -10.20
CA THR A 41 81.28 -9.84 -8.84
C THR A 41 79.79 -9.83 -8.49
N ARG A 42 79.28 -10.94 -7.95
CA ARG A 42 77.85 -11.15 -7.66
C ARG A 42 77.50 -10.82 -6.21
N LYS A 43 77.16 -9.56 -5.91
CA LYS A 43 76.51 -9.18 -4.63
C LYS A 43 75.00 -9.26 -4.77
N HIS A 44 74.37 -10.21 -4.07
CA HIS A 44 72.90 -10.30 -3.98
C HIS A 44 72.35 -9.15 -3.11
N ILE A 45 71.84 -8.11 -3.76
CA ILE A 45 70.99 -7.10 -3.10
C ILE A 45 69.65 -7.76 -2.80
N SER A 46 69.30 -7.89 -1.52
CA SER A 46 68.06 -8.55 -1.11
C SER A 46 66.83 -7.75 -1.51
N ILE A 47 65.69 -8.44 -1.72
CA ILE A 47 64.41 -7.82 -2.11
C ILE A 47 63.99 -6.74 -1.10
N ALA A 48 64.24 -6.97 0.20
CA ALA A 48 63.99 -6.00 1.26
C ALA A 48 64.64 -4.62 1.00
N MET A 49 65.88 -4.60 0.49
CA MET A 49 66.63 -3.36 0.27
C MET A 49 66.11 -2.56 -0.94
N ARG A 50 65.41 -3.21 -1.90
CA ARG A 50 64.64 -2.50 -2.94
C ARG A 50 63.35 -1.91 -2.38
N VAL A 51 62.67 -2.59 -1.45
CA VAL A 51 61.45 -2.11 -0.80
C VAL A 51 61.72 -0.86 0.04
N THR A 52 62.81 -0.81 0.81
CA THR A 52 63.17 0.37 1.62
C THR A 52 63.38 1.62 0.77
N ASN A 53 64.04 1.50 -0.39
CA ASN A 53 64.26 2.62 -1.32
C ASN A 53 63.00 3.06 -2.07
N PHE A 54 61.95 2.24 -2.13
CA PHE A 54 60.65 2.64 -2.67
C PHE A 54 59.83 3.42 -1.63
N LEU A 55 59.86 2.97 -0.37
CA LEU A 55 59.20 3.63 0.77
C LEU A 55 59.79 5.02 1.06
N THR A 56 61.12 5.18 1.05
CA THR A 56 61.75 6.50 1.28
C THR A 56 61.46 7.51 0.17
N ARG A 57 61.18 7.07 -1.06
CA ARG A 57 60.88 7.95 -2.20
C ARG A 57 59.39 8.31 -2.35
N THR A 58 58.50 7.70 -1.56
CA THR A 58 57.04 7.90 -1.64
C THR A 58 56.42 8.49 -0.36
N GLY A 59 57.23 8.87 0.63
CA GLY A 59 56.80 9.30 1.96
C GLY A 59 55.84 10.49 2.06
N TYR A 60 55.67 11.29 1.00
CA TYR A 60 54.67 12.38 0.95
C TYR A 60 53.27 11.94 0.50
N LEU A 61 53.14 10.80 -0.19
CA LEU A 61 51.85 10.28 -0.64
C LEU A 61 51.15 9.42 0.42
N TRP A 62 51.92 8.73 1.27
CA TRP A 62 51.37 7.86 2.32
C TRP A 62 50.48 8.62 3.33
N PRO A 63 50.86 9.83 3.85
CA PRO A 63 49.99 10.61 4.71
C PRO A 63 48.70 11.03 4.02
N VAL A 64 48.75 11.41 2.74
CA VAL A 64 47.57 11.83 1.97
C VAL A 64 46.61 10.67 1.75
N LEU A 65 47.12 9.47 1.44
CA LEU A 65 46.30 8.26 1.31
C LEU A 65 45.69 7.82 2.66
N VAL A 66 46.44 7.92 3.77
CA VAL A 66 45.92 7.64 5.12
C VAL A 66 44.86 8.65 5.54
N ILE A 67 45.06 9.95 5.25
CA ILE A 67 44.05 11.00 5.50
C ILE A 67 42.81 10.76 4.63
N GLY A 68 42.97 10.41 3.35
CA GLY A 68 41.85 10.06 2.46
C GLY A 68 41.06 8.85 2.99
N LEU A 69 41.75 7.79 3.43
CA LEU A 69 41.11 6.62 4.03
C LEU A 69 40.39 6.97 5.34
N LEU A 70 40.99 7.79 6.20
CA LEU A 70 40.37 8.28 7.43
C LEU A 70 39.14 9.14 7.13
N ILE A 71 39.16 9.99 6.10
CA ILE A 71 37.99 10.77 5.65
C ILE A 71 36.89 9.82 5.16
N VAL A 72 37.20 8.80 4.36
CA VAL A 72 36.21 7.79 3.92
C VAL A 72 35.62 7.03 5.11
N ILE A 73 36.44 6.64 6.09
CA ILE A 73 35.98 5.98 7.32
C ILE A 73 35.10 6.92 8.15
N ILE A 74 35.50 8.19 8.35
CA ILE A 74 34.73 9.20 9.10
C ILE A 74 33.41 9.51 8.39
N VAL A 75 33.40 9.67 7.06
CA VAL A 75 32.17 9.86 6.28
C VAL A 75 31.27 8.64 6.35
N SER A 76 31.82 7.42 6.26
CA SER A 76 31.06 6.18 6.44
C SER A 76 30.47 6.08 7.85
N VAL A 77 31.23 6.43 8.89
CA VAL A 77 30.74 6.48 10.28
C VAL A 77 29.68 7.57 10.46
N ILE A 78 29.81 8.74 9.86
CA ILE A 78 28.80 9.82 9.92
C ILE A 78 27.51 9.43 9.17
N ILE A 79 27.61 8.70 8.05
CA ILE A 79 26.45 8.17 7.34
C ILE A 79 25.76 7.09 8.18
N ASN A 80 26.49 6.06 8.61
CA ASN A 80 25.91 4.94 9.38
C ASN A 80 25.49 5.32 10.81
N SER A 81 26.03 6.40 11.41
CA SER A 81 25.59 6.89 12.72
C SER A 81 24.37 7.81 12.67
N ARG A 82 24.02 8.36 11.50
CA ARG A 82 22.72 9.03 11.31
C ARG A 82 21.55 8.05 11.44
N ASP A 83 21.77 6.79 11.08
CA ASP A 83 20.80 5.69 11.27
C ASP A 83 20.82 5.08 12.69
N LEU A 84 21.66 5.61 13.60
CA LEU A 84 21.79 5.14 15.00
C LEU A 84 21.32 6.17 16.05
N VAL A 85 20.63 7.24 15.64
CA VAL A 85 20.02 8.18 16.58
C VAL A 85 18.72 7.59 17.14
N CYS A 86 18.82 6.90 18.27
CA CYS A 86 17.67 6.35 18.99
C CYS A 86 16.68 7.45 19.40
N ILE A 87 15.53 7.51 18.72
CA ILE A 87 14.38 8.32 19.17
C ILE A 87 13.77 7.64 20.40
N SER A 88 14.17 8.11 21.59
CA SER A 88 13.61 7.62 22.85
C SER A 88 12.17 8.12 23.02
N ALA A 89 11.24 7.19 23.24
CA ALA A 89 9.82 7.50 23.37
C ALA A 89 9.51 8.09 24.75
N SER A 90 9.03 9.33 24.79
CA SER A 90 8.34 9.90 25.95
C SER A 90 7.13 10.72 25.51
N THR A 91 5.96 10.17 25.83
CA THR A 91 4.67 10.83 26.13
C THR A 91 4.38 12.23 25.57
N SER A 92 3.32 12.31 24.76
CA SER A 92 2.36 13.43 24.68
C SER A 92 2.93 14.87 24.72
N ASP A 93 3.03 15.51 23.56
CA ASP A 93 1.87 16.32 23.11
C ASP A 93 1.89 16.68 21.61
N HIS A 94 0.83 17.36 21.15
CA HIS A 94 0.52 17.73 19.76
C HIS A 94 1.63 18.43 18.93
N ILE A 95 1.61 18.12 17.61
CA ILE A 95 1.85 19.02 16.46
C ILE A 95 3.08 19.95 16.54
N SER A 96 4.20 19.55 15.92
CA SER A 96 5.22 20.51 15.39
C SER A 96 6.40 19.87 14.63
N ARG A 97 6.92 18.73 15.09
CA ARG A 97 8.30 18.27 14.78
C ARG A 97 8.53 17.55 13.44
N LEU A 98 7.87 17.99 12.37
CA LEU A 98 8.27 17.67 10.98
C LEU A 98 8.90 18.85 10.22
N ARG A 99 8.94 20.04 10.80
CA ARG A 99 9.69 21.20 10.27
C ARG A 99 11.20 21.08 10.51
N PHE A 100 11.87 20.11 9.86
CA PHE A 100 13.34 20.02 9.84
C PHE A 100 13.97 19.86 8.44
N PHE A 101 13.20 20.08 7.38
CA PHE A 101 13.70 20.66 6.14
C PHE A 101 12.80 21.86 5.80
N GLY A 102 13.39 23.01 5.50
CA GLY A 102 12.68 24.28 5.40
C GLY A 102 11.94 24.46 4.06
N PHE A 103 10.61 24.49 4.12
CA PHE A 103 9.71 24.89 3.03
C PHE A 103 8.55 25.78 3.55
N ASP A 104 8.85 26.70 4.46
CA ASP A 104 7.91 27.73 4.95
C ASP A 104 7.96 29.01 4.09
N ALA A 105 7.67 28.93 2.77
CA ALA A 105 7.49 30.12 1.91
C ALA A 105 6.91 29.86 0.48
N LEU A 106 5.87 29.03 0.29
CA LEU A 106 4.95 29.04 -0.89
C LEU A 106 3.91 27.89 -0.80
N GLU A 107 2.95 27.96 0.12
CA GLU A 107 1.81 27.00 0.13
C GLU A 107 0.78 27.36 -0.95
N SER A 108 0.95 26.84 -2.17
CA SER A 108 -0.16 26.59 -3.13
C SER A 108 0.30 25.76 -4.36
N ASP A 109 0.53 24.47 -4.16
CA ASP A 109 0.31 23.44 -5.19
C ASP A 109 -0.44 22.32 -4.45
N PHE A 110 -1.75 22.20 -4.69
CA PHE A 110 -2.63 21.42 -3.80
C PHE A 110 -2.24 19.93 -3.77
N GLY A 111 -2.47 19.28 -2.62
CA GLY A 111 -2.37 17.82 -2.51
C GLY A 111 -0.97 17.22 -2.60
N SER A 112 0.09 17.97 -2.29
CA SER A 112 1.50 17.52 -2.22
C SER A 112 1.81 16.49 -1.09
N LEU A 113 0.87 15.58 -0.87
CA LEU A 113 0.84 14.37 -0.03
C LEU A 113 0.73 14.59 1.48
N GLY A 114 -0.47 15.02 1.87
CA GLY A 114 -1.11 14.63 3.13
C GLY A 114 -2.38 13.81 2.89
N VAL A 115 -3.09 13.46 3.96
CA VAL A 115 -4.32 12.65 3.92
C VAL A 115 -5.57 13.55 3.85
N PRO A 116 -6.36 13.52 2.76
CA PRO A 116 -7.68 14.17 2.70
C PRO A 116 -8.69 13.41 3.56
N TRP A 117 -9.73 14.10 4.03
CA TRP A 117 -10.77 13.53 4.90
C TRP A 117 -12.10 14.27 4.69
N CYS A 118 -13.23 13.58 4.90
CA CYS A 118 -14.53 14.24 4.88
C CYS A 118 -14.79 14.98 6.20
N ARG A 119 -15.10 16.27 6.12
CA ARG A 119 -15.52 17.04 7.30
C ARG A 119 -16.85 16.52 7.84
N SER A 120 -16.86 16.04 9.08
CA SER A 120 -18.11 15.75 9.79
C SER A 120 -18.83 17.05 10.18
N LYS A 121 -20.15 17.05 10.05
CA LYS A 121 -21.03 18.22 10.24
C LYS A 121 -20.82 18.96 11.57
N HIS A 122 -20.56 18.19 12.62
CA HIS A 122 -20.39 18.68 13.99
C HIS A 122 -18.97 18.46 14.54
N GLY A 123 -18.01 18.06 13.69
CA GLY A 123 -16.64 17.78 14.13
C GLY A 123 -16.51 16.61 15.11
N LYS A 124 -17.48 15.68 15.13
CA LYS A 124 -17.35 14.45 15.92
C LYS A 124 -16.35 13.51 15.25
N ASP A 125 -15.71 12.72 16.10
CA ASP A 125 -14.80 11.63 15.77
C ASP A 125 -15.28 10.35 16.50
N VAL A 126 -14.54 9.25 16.37
CA VAL A 126 -14.84 7.97 17.04
C VAL A 126 -14.55 8.00 18.54
N GLU A 127 -15.24 7.12 19.28
CA GLU A 127 -15.07 6.98 20.74
C GLU A 127 -13.89 6.10 21.15
N TRP A 128 -13.32 5.32 20.23
CA TRP A 128 -12.26 4.35 20.51
C TRP A 128 -10.86 4.96 20.37
N THR A 129 -9.95 4.57 21.28
CA THR A 129 -8.58 5.08 21.31
C THR A 129 -7.58 4.13 20.63
N SER A 130 -6.36 4.59 20.39
CA SER A 130 -5.23 3.73 19.97
C SER A 130 -4.96 2.58 20.94
N LYS A 131 -5.30 2.73 22.23
CA LYS A 131 -5.18 1.64 23.21
C LYS A 131 -6.21 0.55 22.96
N ASP A 132 -7.44 0.93 22.63
CA ASP A 132 -8.52 -0.02 22.34
C ASP A 132 -8.26 -0.78 21.04
N LEU A 133 -7.73 -0.09 20.02
CA LEU A 133 -7.23 -0.72 18.80
C LEU A 133 -6.10 -1.73 19.07
N LEU A 134 -5.13 -1.40 19.92
CA LEU A 134 -4.05 -2.31 20.32
C LEU A 134 -4.58 -3.55 21.08
N ASN A 135 -5.53 -3.37 22.01
CA ASN A 135 -6.20 -4.49 22.68
C ASN A 135 -6.97 -5.36 21.68
N GLY A 136 -7.66 -4.72 20.72
CA GLY A 136 -8.41 -5.41 19.66
C GLY A 136 -7.52 -6.24 18.74
N ILE A 137 -6.31 -5.76 18.41
CA ILE A 137 -5.32 -6.56 17.67
C ILE A 137 -4.90 -7.79 18.49
N GLU A 138 -4.67 -7.62 19.80
CA GLU A 138 -4.28 -8.70 20.71
C GLU A 138 -5.38 -9.80 20.84
N GLU A 139 -6.67 -9.43 20.80
CA GLU A 139 -7.81 -10.36 20.72
C GLU A 139 -7.96 -10.98 19.30
N PHE A 140 -7.76 -10.19 18.23
CA PHE A 140 -8.10 -10.60 16.86
C PHE A 140 -7.05 -11.44 16.14
N VAL A 141 -5.74 -11.27 16.42
CA VAL A 141 -4.68 -12.05 15.75
C VAL A 141 -4.92 -13.57 15.83
N PRO A 142 -5.13 -14.20 17.01
CA PRO A 142 -5.40 -15.64 17.08
C PRO A 142 -6.72 -16.03 16.40
N ILE A 143 -7.72 -15.14 16.33
CA ILE A 143 -8.96 -15.37 15.56
C ILE A 143 -8.62 -15.43 14.07
N TYR A 144 -7.87 -14.47 13.54
CA TYR A 144 -7.48 -14.39 12.13
C TYR A 144 -6.62 -15.58 11.67
N GLU A 145 -5.84 -16.19 12.56
CA GLU A 145 -5.12 -17.43 12.25
C GLU A 145 -6.07 -18.60 11.98
N THR A 146 -7.24 -18.66 12.61
CA THR A 146 -8.22 -19.74 12.37
C THR A 146 -8.92 -19.65 11.02
N ARG A 147 -8.90 -18.49 10.33
CA ARG A 147 -9.69 -18.20 9.11
C ARG A 147 -9.70 -19.33 8.08
N PRO A 148 -10.84 -19.66 7.44
CA PRO A 148 -10.93 -20.74 6.46
C PRO A 148 -10.19 -20.43 5.15
N ILE A 149 -10.08 -19.14 4.80
CA ILE A 149 -9.47 -18.67 3.54
C ILE A 149 -8.09 -18.11 3.86
N LYS A 150 -7.06 -18.98 3.87
CA LYS A 150 -5.68 -18.57 4.23
C LYS A 150 -5.11 -17.54 3.25
N ASN A 151 -5.31 -17.75 1.95
CA ASN A 151 -4.98 -16.80 0.88
C ASN A 151 -6.29 -16.19 0.34
N ASN A 152 -6.56 -14.93 0.71
CA ASN A 152 -7.74 -14.20 0.24
C ASN A 152 -7.45 -13.23 -0.93
N MET A 153 -6.54 -13.56 -1.84
CA MET A 153 -6.25 -12.75 -3.03
C MET A 153 -7.54 -12.27 -3.74
N HIS A 154 -7.61 -10.96 -4.04
CA HIS A 154 -8.78 -10.21 -4.51
C HIS A 154 -9.92 -9.99 -3.47
N GLY A 155 -9.58 -9.88 -2.18
CA GLY A 155 -10.47 -9.38 -1.14
C GLY A 155 -9.69 -9.03 0.13
N MET A 156 -10.38 -8.59 1.18
CA MET A 156 -9.79 -8.12 2.45
C MET A 156 -8.58 -8.94 2.95
N GLY A 157 -7.50 -8.22 3.29
CA GLY A 157 -6.33 -8.71 4.04
C GLY A 157 -6.52 -8.68 5.56
N PHE A 158 -5.42 -8.73 6.33
CA PHE A 158 -5.47 -8.68 7.80
C PHE A 158 -6.09 -7.38 8.31
N ASP A 159 -5.57 -6.24 7.85
CA ASP A 159 -5.90 -4.91 8.36
C ASP A 159 -7.41 -4.65 8.27
N HIS A 160 -8.01 -4.86 7.10
CA HIS A 160 -9.45 -4.77 6.86
C HIS A 160 -10.28 -5.77 7.67
N SER A 161 -9.79 -7.02 7.79
CA SER A 161 -10.47 -8.03 8.61
C SER A 161 -10.48 -7.64 10.09
N PHE A 162 -9.39 -7.06 10.59
CA PHE A 162 -9.30 -6.51 11.93
C PHE A 162 -10.24 -5.32 12.10
N GLY A 163 -10.23 -4.36 11.18
CA GLY A 163 -11.10 -3.18 11.26
C GLY A 163 -12.58 -3.53 11.26
N LEU A 164 -13.02 -4.36 10.30
CA LEU A 164 -14.41 -4.81 10.23
C LEU A 164 -14.82 -5.56 11.50
N TRP A 165 -13.97 -6.45 12.02
CA TRP A 165 -14.19 -7.12 13.29
C TRP A 165 -14.31 -6.12 14.45
N PHE A 166 -13.32 -5.25 14.62
CA PHE A 166 -13.22 -4.30 15.74
C PHE A 166 -14.40 -3.33 15.77
N MET A 167 -14.74 -2.72 14.64
CA MET A 167 -15.87 -1.80 14.55
C MET A 167 -17.20 -2.51 14.82
N THR A 168 -17.36 -3.76 14.36
CA THR A 168 -18.53 -4.60 14.69
C THR A 168 -18.58 -4.93 16.19
N ARG A 169 -17.44 -5.26 16.83
CA ARG A 169 -17.31 -5.51 18.28
C ARG A 169 -17.61 -4.27 19.12
N TRP A 170 -17.28 -3.07 18.63
CA TRP A 170 -17.56 -1.81 19.31
C TRP A 170 -19.06 -1.46 19.25
N LEU A 171 -19.61 -1.42 18.04
CA LEU A 171 -21.00 -1.02 17.76
C LEU A 171 -22.04 -2.03 18.25
N LYS A 172 -21.66 -3.32 18.33
CA LYS A 172 -22.49 -4.44 18.82
C LYS A 172 -23.89 -4.43 18.18
N PRO A 173 -24.00 -4.49 16.83
CA PRO A 173 -25.28 -4.32 16.14
C PRO A 173 -26.28 -5.45 16.46
N ASP A 174 -27.58 -5.17 16.33
CA ASP A 174 -28.67 -6.15 16.44
C ASP A 174 -28.91 -6.90 15.11
N LEU A 175 -28.37 -6.38 14.00
CA LEU A 175 -28.37 -6.98 12.67
C LEU A 175 -27.15 -6.50 11.88
N MET A 176 -26.47 -7.42 11.19
CA MET A 176 -25.37 -7.12 10.27
C MET A 176 -25.81 -7.33 8.82
N ILE A 177 -25.51 -6.37 7.95
CA ILE A 177 -25.78 -6.43 6.50
C ILE A 177 -24.44 -6.32 5.78
N GLU A 178 -24.20 -7.21 4.83
CA GLU A 178 -23.06 -7.26 3.94
C GLU A 178 -23.56 -7.13 2.50
N SER A 179 -22.97 -6.22 1.72
CA SER A 179 -23.17 -6.12 0.27
C SER A 179 -21.82 -6.29 -0.39
N GLY A 180 -21.59 -7.45 -1.01
CA GLY A 180 -20.25 -7.90 -1.40
C GLY A 180 -19.76 -9.07 -0.56
N ALA A 181 -20.13 -10.30 -0.95
CA ALA A 181 -19.75 -11.51 -0.20
C ALA A 181 -18.47 -12.18 -0.72
N PHE A 182 -18.19 -12.07 -2.02
CA PHE A 182 -17.12 -12.78 -2.73
C PHE A 182 -16.97 -14.28 -2.31
N LYS A 183 -15.89 -14.63 -1.59
CA LYS A 183 -15.62 -15.98 -1.06
C LYS A 183 -16.21 -16.25 0.33
N GLY A 184 -16.88 -15.28 0.95
CA GLY A 184 -17.43 -15.35 2.32
C GLY A 184 -16.46 -14.97 3.43
N HIS A 185 -15.31 -14.33 3.12
CA HIS A 185 -14.31 -13.98 4.14
C HIS A 185 -14.80 -12.87 5.08
N SER A 186 -15.41 -11.81 4.53
CA SER A 186 -16.13 -10.76 5.26
C SER A 186 -17.24 -11.36 6.14
N THR A 187 -18.02 -12.31 5.61
CA THR A 187 -19.09 -12.98 6.36
C THR A 187 -18.53 -13.78 7.54
N TRP A 188 -17.35 -14.41 7.38
CA TRP A 188 -16.62 -15.10 8.45
C TRP A 188 -16.15 -14.12 9.53
N VAL A 189 -15.59 -12.97 9.14
CA VAL A 189 -15.16 -11.90 10.06
C VAL A 189 -16.34 -11.39 10.90
N LEU A 190 -17.49 -11.11 10.27
CA LEU A 190 -18.72 -10.67 10.94
C LEU A 190 -19.25 -11.72 11.93
N ARG A 191 -19.29 -13.01 11.54
CA ARG A 191 -19.68 -14.11 12.43
C ARG A 191 -18.74 -14.27 13.63
N HIS A 192 -17.43 -14.05 13.46
CA HIS A 192 -16.46 -14.06 14.57
C HIS A 192 -16.47 -12.77 15.42
N ALA A 193 -17.06 -11.68 14.95
CA ALA A 193 -17.28 -10.49 15.76
C ALA A 193 -18.50 -10.65 16.68
N MET A 194 -19.62 -11.14 16.13
CA MET A 194 -20.90 -11.26 16.84
C MET A 194 -21.56 -12.63 16.54
N PRO A 195 -21.18 -13.71 17.24
CA PRO A 195 -21.56 -15.09 16.93
C PRO A 195 -23.06 -15.36 16.77
N ASP A 196 -23.90 -14.75 17.61
CA ASP A 196 -25.35 -15.02 17.64
C ASP A 196 -26.20 -14.03 16.82
N ILE A 197 -25.60 -12.95 16.31
CA ILE A 197 -26.33 -11.88 15.61
C ILE A 197 -26.65 -12.28 14.16
N PRO A 198 -27.86 -12.01 13.64
CA PRO A 198 -28.20 -12.33 12.26
C PRO A 198 -27.31 -11.59 11.25
N ILE A 199 -26.94 -12.29 10.17
CA ILE A 199 -26.24 -11.71 9.01
C ILE A 199 -27.17 -11.80 7.80
N ILE A 200 -27.26 -10.72 7.03
CA ILE A 200 -27.81 -10.69 5.68
C ILE A 200 -26.66 -10.41 4.72
N SER A 201 -26.45 -11.28 3.73
CA SER A 201 -25.38 -11.14 2.75
C SER A 201 -25.96 -11.02 1.34
N ILE A 202 -25.60 -9.94 0.65
CA ILE A 202 -26.11 -9.57 -0.67
C ILE A 202 -24.95 -9.72 -1.66
N SER A 203 -25.10 -10.58 -2.66
CA SER A 203 -24.06 -10.81 -3.66
C SER A 203 -24.65 -11.42 -4.93
N PRO A 204 -24.28 -10.95 -6.14
CA PRO A 204 -24.69 -11.62 -7.38
C PRO A 204 -24.34 -13.11 -7.41
N ARG A 205 -23.30 -13.54 -6.66
CA ARG A 205 -22.80 -14.91 -6.60
C ARG A 205 -22.65 -15.39 -5.16
N HIS A 206 -23.35 -16.47 -4.82
CA HIS A 206 -23.27 -17.11 -3.51
C HIS A 206 -21.85 -17.68 -3.23
N PRO A 207 -21.27 -17.52 -2.03
CA PRO A 207 -19.91 -17.99 -1.72
C PRO A 207 -19.64 -19.47 -2.00
N GLU A 208 -20.65 -20.34 -1.87
CA GLU A 208 -20.54 -21.77 -2.24
C GLU A 208 -19.99 -22.00 -3.66
N LYS A 209 -20.26 -21.06 -4.59
CA LYS A 209 -19.87 -21.16 -6.01
C LYS A 209 -18.35 -20.95 -6.20
N TYR A 210 -17.61 -20.69 -5.12
CA TYR A 210 -16.14 -20.61 -5.09
C TYR A 210 -15.48 -21.86 -4.50
N LEU A 211 -16.21 -22.69 -3.73
CA LEU A 211 -15.69 -23.96 -3.18
C LEU A 211 -15.12 -24.92 -4.25
N LYS A 212 -15.63 -24.83 -5.49
CA LYS A 212 -15.13 -25.58 -6.66
C LYS A 212 -13.81 -25.05 -7.24
N LYS A 213 -13.30 -23.90 -6.76
CA LYS A 213 -12.07 -23.24 -7.22
C LYS A 213 -11.00 -23.12 -6.14
N GLY A 214 -11.36 -23.32 -4.87
CA GLY A 214 -10.47 -23.17 -3.71
C GLY A 214 -11.27 -22.94 -2.42
N PRO A 215 -10.60 -22.56 -1.32
CA PRO A 215 -11.27 -22.24 -0.06
C PRO A 215 -12.29 -21.11 -0.21
N ALA A 216 -13.46 -21.32 0.39
CA ALA A 216 -14.52 -20.33 0.57
C ALA A 216 -15.27 -20.66 1.86
N TYR A 217 -16.04 -19.71 2.37
CA TYR A 217 -16.85 -19.85 3.59
C TYR A 217 -18.32 -19.61 3.29
N VAL A 218 -19.20 -20.35 3.97
CA VAL A 218 -20.65 -20.17 3.96
C VAL A 218 -21.09 -20.28 5.41
N ASP A 219 -21.70 -19.22 5.95
CA ASP A 219 -22.25 -19.25 7.30
C ASP A 219 -23.66 -19.86 7.28
N GLY A 220 -23.89 -20.90 8.08
CA GLY A 220 -25.18 -21.61 8.12
C GLY A 220 -26.34 -20.78 8.67
N ASN A 221 -26.04 -19.68 9.39
CA ASN A 221 -27.01 -18.78 9.99
C ASN A 221 -27.18 -17.47 9.20
N CYS A 222 -26.52 -17.33 8.04
CA CYS A 222 -26.58 -16.14 7.20
C CYS A 222 -27.72 -16.26 6.18
N THR A 223 -28.46 -15.17 5.99
CA THR A 223 -29.46 -15.08 4.91
C THR A 223 -28.82 -14.48 3.66
N TYR A 224 -28.47 -15.33 2.71
CA TYR A 224 -27.93 -14.92 1.43
C TYR A 224 -29.02 -14.53 0.42
N PHE A 225 -28.96 -13.32 -0.12
CA PHE A 225 -29.71 -12.87 -1.30
C PHE A 225 -28.77 -12.93 -2.51
N ALA A 226 -28.75 -14.09 -3.19
CA ALA A 226 -27.73 -14.38 -4.19
C ALA A 226 -28.21 -15.25 -5.36
N GLY A 227 -27.52 -15.14 -6.51
CA GLY A 227 -27.87 -15.87 -7.72
C GLY A 227 -29.27 -15.52 -8.21
N LYS A 228 -30.17 -16.52 -8.29
CA LYS A 228 -31.58 -16.30 -8.69
C LYS A 228 -32.40 -15.49 -7.66
N ASP A 229 -31.95 -15.43 -6.41
CA ASP A 229 -32.61 -14.72 -5.31
C ASP A 229 -31.86 -13.41 -4.95
N PHE A 230 -30.96 -12.96 -5.84
CA PHE A 230 -30.25 -11.70 -5.70
C PHE A 230 -31.18 -10.50 -5.93
N VAL A 231 -31.09 -9.51 -5.06
CA VAL A 231 -31.70 -8.19 -5.21
C VAL A 231 -30.65 -7.17 -4.77
N ASP A 232 -30.40 -6.15 -5.58
CA ASP A 232 -29.46 -5.08 -5.22
C ASP A 232 -29.88 -4.36 -3.92
N PHE A 233 -28.89 -3.94 -3.11
CA PHE A 233 -29.10 -3.20 -1.86
C PHE A 233 -30.04 -2.00 -2.02
N GLY A 234 -29.95 -1.25 -3.13
CA GLY A 234 -30.81 -0.11 -3.43
C GLY A 234 -32.25 -0.45 -3.83
N SER A 235 -32.50 -1.72 -4.17
CA SER A 235 -33.78 -2.24 -4.63
C SER A 235 -34.51 -3.09 -3.59
N MET A 236 -33.90 -3.34 -2.43
CA MET A 236 -34.53 -4.13 -1.35
C MET A 236 -35.65 -3.37 -0.62
N ASP A 237 -36.73 -4.09 -0.31
CA ASP A 237 -37.76 -3.63 0.63
C ASP A 237 -37.25 -3.76 2.07
N TRP A 238 -36.45 -2.77 2.49
CA TRP A 238 -35.95 -2.66 3.86
C TRP A 238 -37.08 -2.55 4.90
N GLY A 239 -38.28 -2.08 4.54
CA GLY A 239 -39.45 -2.04 5.43
C GLY A 239 -40.08 -3.41 5.73
N LYS A 240 -39.89 -4.38 4.83
CA LYS A 240 -40.23 -5.80 5.02
C LYS A 240 -39.07 -6.57 5.65
N VAL A 241 -37.83 -6.31 5.23
CA VAL A 241 -36.63 -6.96 5.79
C VAL A 241 -36.47 -6.65 7.28
N MET A 242 -36.43 -5.38 7.71
CA MET A 242 -36.30 -5.04 9.15
C MET A 242 -37.38 -5.72 10.00
N ARG A 243 -38.61 -5.77 9.50
CA ARG A 243 -39.77 -6.39 10.16
C ARG A 243 -39.63 -7.92 10.30
N LYS A 244 -39.02 -8.60 9.31
CA LYS A 244 -38.72 -10.04 9.36
C LYS A 244 -37.74 -10.37 10.50
N TYR A 245 -36.73 -9.51 10.73
CA TYR A 245 -35.72 -9.69 11.77
C TYR A 245 -36.07 -8.97 13.09
N GLY A 246 -37.29 -8.45 13.24
CA GLY A 246 -37.75 -7.78 14.47
C GLY A 246 -37.09 -6.42 14.75
N ILE A 247 -36.30 -5.88 13.83
CA ILE A 247 -35.53 -4.64 14.01
C ILE A 247 -36.46 -3.44 14.04
N LYS A 248 -36.54 -2.79 15.21
CA LYS A 248 -37.32 -1.56 15.45
C LYS A 248 -36.50 -0.31 15.22
N ASP A 249 -35.23 -0.33 15.62
CA ASP A 249 -34.29 0.79 15.50
C ASP A 249 -33.24 0.48 14.41
N ARG A 250 -33.20 1.30 13.36
CA ARG A 250 -32.24 1.15 12.25
C ARG A 250 -30.85 1.71 12.55
N SER A 251 -30.69 2.44 13.66
CA SER A 251 -29.36 2.81 14.19
C SER A 251 -28.66 1.66 14.90
N ARG A 252 -29.36 0.55 15.16
CA ARG A 252 -28.78 -0.71 15.67
C ARG A 252 -28.30 -1.65 14.56
N VAL A 253 -28.35 -1.22 13.29
CA VAL A 253 -27.95 -2.02 12.12
C VAL A 253 -26.60 -1.51 11.61
N LEU A 254 -25.68 -2.45 11.39
CA LEU A 254 -24.41 -2.19 10.70
C LEU A 254 -24.53 -2.64 9.24
N VAL A 255 -24.08 -1.80 8.31
CA VAL A 255 -23.98 -2.14 6.88
C VAL A 255 -22.52 -2.08 6.44
N PHE A 256 -22.04 -3.14 5.81
CA PHE A 256 -20.71 -3.25 5.22
C PHE A 256 -20.83 -3.36 3.69
N PHE A 257 -20.04 -2.60 2.96
CA PHE A 257 -19.97 -2.59 1.49
C PHE A 257 -18.58 -3.00 0.99
N ASP A 258 -18.56 -4.03 0.13
CA ASP A 258 -17.41 -4.67 -0.55
C ASP A 258 -17.90 -5.13 -1.95
N ASP A 259 -18.73 -4.29 -2.61
CA ASP A 259 -19.44 -4.61 -3.86
C ASP A 259 -19.00 -3.80 -5.08
N HIS A 260 -17.95 -3.00 -4.94
CA HIS A 260 -17.35 -2.16 -5.99
C HIS A 260 -18.38 -1.30 -6.76
N GLN A 261 -19.43 -0.87 -6.06
CA GLN A 261 -20.37 0.14 -6.52
C GLN A 261 -19.98 1.49 -5.94
N ASN A 262 -20.27 2.56 -6.68
CA ASN A 262 -20.07 3.95 -6.29
C ASN A 262 -20.57 4.24 -4.84
N GLU A 263 -19.67 4.70 -3.97
CA GLU A 263 -19.95 4.82 -2.53
C GLU A 263 -20.99 5.92 -2.24
N LEU A 264 -21.01 7.00 -3.02
CA LEU A 264 -22.04 8.05 -2.94
C LEU A 264 -23.44 7.51 -3.27
N LYS A 265 -23.55 6.60 -4.24
CA LYS A 265 -24.79 5.88 -4.59
C LYS A 265 -25.21 4.96 -3.45
N ARG A 266 -24.29 4.20 -2.85
CA ARG A 266 -24.57 3.35 -1.68
C ARG A 266 -24.95 4.16 -0.42
N LEU A 267 -24.25 5.25 -0.12
CA LEU A 267 -24.56 6.21 0.95
C LEU A 267 -25.99 6.77 0.78
N LYS A 268 -26.35 7.25 -0.41
CA LYS A 268 -27.71 7.75 -0.70
C LYS A 268 -28.79 6.67 -0.56
N GLN A 269 -28.49 5.42 -0.93
CA GLN A 269 -29.38 4.28 -0.70
C GLN A 269 -29.53 3.93 0.79
N ALA A 270 -28.44 3.95 1.56
CA ALA A 270 -28.44 3.65 2.99
C ALA A 270 -29.16 4.72 3.82
N LEU A 271 -28.97 6.00 3.49
CA LEU A 271 -29.72 7.13 4.04
C LEU A 271 -31.22 7.01 3.77
N LYS A 272 -31.61 6.67 2.53
CA LYS A 272 -33.02 6.39 2.16
C LYS A 272 -33.58 5.18 2.93
N ALA A 273 -32.74 4.21 3.27
CA ALA A 273 -33.09 3.08 4.11
C ALA A 273 -33.03 3.39 5.63
N GLY A 274 -32.58 4.58 6.04
CA GLY A 274 -32.50 5.00 7.44
C GLY A 274 -31.43 4.28 8.28
N PHE A 275 -30.41 3.70 7.64
CA PHE A 275 -29.28 3.09 8.34
C PHE A 275 -28.23 4.16 8.72
N LYS A 276 -27.63 4.03 9.91
CA LYS A 276 -26.69 5.04 10.44
C LYS A 276 -25.23 4.63 10.47
N HIS A 277 -24.93 3.35 10.60
CA HIS A 277 -23.57 2.84 10.74
C HIS A 277 -23.17 2.10 9.47
N LEU A 278 -22.26 2.69 8.71
CA LEU A 278 -21.83 2.19 7.40
C LEU A 278 -20.31 1.97 7.44
N ILE A 279 -19.83 0.88 6.88
CA ILE A 279 -18.41 0.63 6.62
C ILE A 279 -18.24 0.36 5.12
N PHE A 280 -17.23 0.95 4.52
CA PHE A 280 -16.87 0.75 3.12
C PHE A 280 -15.43 0.20 3.03
N GLU A 281 -15.27 -0.94 2.35
CA GLU A 281 -14.01 -1.44 1.78
C GLU A 281 -13.64 -0.56 0.56
N ASP A 282 -12.36 -0.57 0.17
CA ASP A 282 -11.86 0.09 -1.04
C ASP A 282 -12.28 1.58 -1.21
N ASN A 283 -12.22 2.36 -0.12
CA ASN A 283 -12.40 3.83 -0.10
C ASN A 283 -11.18 4.54 -0.75
N TYR A 284 -11.01 4.30 -2.05
CA TYR A 284 -9.82 4.56 -2.84
C TYR A 284 -9.28 5.99 -2.76
N ASP A 285 -7.95 6.13 -2.81
CA ASP A 285 -7.27 7.42 -2.97
C ASP A 285 -7.49 8.01 -4.37
N THR A 286 -7.36 9.33 -4.49
CA THR A 286 -7.67 10.08 -5.70
C THR A 286 -6.79 9.69 -6.89
N GLY A 287 -7.42 9.50 -8.04
CA GLY A 287 -6.78 8.93 -9.24
C GLY A 287 -6.75 7.40 -9.30
N THR A 288 -7.20 6.67 -8.27
CA THR A 288 -7.14 5.20 -8.21
C THR A 288 -8.51 4.52 -8.13
N GLY A 289 -8.54 3.18 -8.17
CA GLY A 289 -9.76 2.42 -7.90
C GLY A 289 -10.67 2.17 -9.09
N ASP A 290 -11.70 1.34 -8.85
CA ASP A 290 -12.68 0.93 -9.86
C ASP A 290 -14.08 1.51 -9.65
N HIS A 291 -14.32 2.20 -8.53
CA HIS A 291 -15.55 2.93 -8.25
C HIS A 291 -15.24 4.26 -7.54
N TYR A 292 -16.20 5.19 -7.53
CA TYR A 292 -16.03 6.53 -6.95
C TYR A 292 -16.22 6.51 -5.44
N SER A 293 -15.14 6.76 -4.71
CA SER A 293 -15.09 6.71 -3.24
C SER A 293 -15.44 8.03 -2.55
N LEU A 294 -15.77 7.95 -1.26
CA LEU A 294 -16.03 9.06 -0.34
C LEU A 294 -14.78 9.90 -0.15
N ARG A 295 -13.61 9.25 -0.05
CA ARG A 295 -12.30 9.90 -0.07
C ARG A 295 -12.08 10.70 -1.36
N GLN A 296 -12.36 10.13 -2.53
CA GLN A 296 -12.31 10.85 -3.81
C GLN A 296 -13.28 12.03 -3.92
N ILE A 297 -14.38 12.02 -3.16
CA ILE A 297 -15.34 13.13 -3.10
C ILE A 297 -14.87 14.23 -2.15
N CYS A 298 -14.24 13.84 -1.03
CA CYS A 298 -13.76 14.75 0.03
C CYS A 298 -12.34 15.26 -0.19
N ASP A 299 -11.59 14.69 -1.13
CA ASP A 299 -10.40 15.29 -1.68
C ASP A 299 -10.78 16.61 -2.38
N GLN A 300 -10.40 17.74 -1.77
CA GLN A 300 -10.81 19.09 -2.16
C GLN A 300 -9.72 20.10 -1.75
N PHE A 301 -9.56 21.17 -2.53
CA PHE A 301 -8.53 22.22 -2.30
C PHE A 301 -8.59 22.90 -0.91
N TYR A 302 -9.76 22.92 -0.27
CA TYR A 302 -9.96 23.49 1.08
C TYR A 302 -9.82 22.46 2.22
N ILE A 303 -9.61 21.18 1.88
CA ILE A 303 -9.32 20.10 2.82
C ILE A 303 -7.80 19.94 2.89
N LYS A 304 -7.25 19.88 4.11
CA LYS A 304 -5.81 19.71 4.31
C LYS A 304 -5.35 18.40 3.68
N GLY A 305 -4.39 18.47 2.76
CA GLY A 305 -3.89 17.31 2.01
C GLY A 305 -4.72 16.95 0.76
N GLY A 306 -5.75 17.72 0.42
CA GLY A 306 -6.58 17.54 -0.78
C GLY A 306 -6.51 18.69 -1.79
N GLY A 307 -7.23 18.50 -2.90
CA GLY A 307 -7.02 19.18 -4.19
C GLY A 307 -5.71 18.71 -4.84
N HIS A 308 -5.56 18.77 -6.15
CA HIS A 308 -4.31 18.35 -6.82
C HIS A 308 -3.87 19.32 -7.94
N SER A 309 -2.56 19.32 -8.21
CA SER A 309 -1.92 20.09 -9.28
C SER A 309 -1.60 19.21 -10.49
N CYS A 310 -2.10 19.60 -11.66
CA CYS A 310 -1.89 18.88 -12.91
C CYS A 310 -0.70 19.40 -13.75
N PHE A 311 0.04 20.39 -13.26
CA PHE A 311 1.26 20.87 -13.91
C PHE A 311 2.39 19.85 -13.74
N LYS A 312 3.08 19.50 -14.84
CA LYS A 312 4.09 18.42 -14.86
C LYS A 312 5.41 18.77 -14.17
N ASP A 313 5.65 20.05 -14.00
CA ASP A 313 6.77 20.68 -13.31
C ASP A 313 6.44 21.09 -11.87
N SER A 314 5.22 20.83 -11.39
CA SER A 314 4.80 21.04 -10.01
C SER A 314 5.61 20.23 -9.00
N ASP A 315 5.62 20.71 -7.76
CA ASP A 315 6.24 19.98 -6.65
C ASP A 315 5.48 18.69 -6.30
N GLU A 316 4.16 18.66 -6.51
CA GLU A 316 3.37 17.43 -6.38
C GLU A 316 3.84 16.37 -7.40
N ALA A 317 3.96 16.73 -8.68
CA ALA A 317 4.45 15.81 -9.73
C ALA A 317 5.85 15.27 -9.39
N ARG A 318 6.75 16.15 -8.95
CA ARG A 318 8.12 15.82 -8.50
C ARG A 318 8.15 14.86 -7.32
N ILE A 319 7.21 14.98 -6.38
CA ILE A 319 7.09 14.08 -5.21
C ILE A 319 6.47 12.75 -5.62
N ARG A 320 5.32 12.75 -6.32
CA ARG A 320 4.61 11.53 -6.75
C ARG A 320 5.48 10.62 -7.61
N PHE A 321 6.20 11.18 -8.59
CA PHE A 321 7.15 10.42 -9.43
C PHE A 321 8.25 9.71 -8.62
N ARG A 322 8.62 10.22 -7.44
CA ARG A 322 9.54 9.51 -6.52
C ARG A 322 8.84 8.37 -5.80
N ARG A 323 7.60 8.58 -5.35
CA ARG A 323 6.86 7.62 -4.51
C ARG A 323 6.26 6.45 -5.29
N ARG A 324 5.86 6.66 -6.56
CA ARG A 324 5.47 5.60 -7.52
C ARG A 324 6.54 4.51 -7.73
N LYS A 325 7.80 4.77 -7.35
CA LYS A 325 8.92 3.81 -7.43
C LYS A 325 9.01 2.86 -6.23
N PHE A 326 8.23 3.11 -5.17
CA PHE A 326 8.26 2.35 -3.92
C PHE A 326 6.90 1.78 -3.52
N TRP A 327 5.79 2.42 -3.94
CA TRP A 327 4.43 2.05 -3.53
C TRP A 327 3.55 1.75 -4.74
N GLU A 328 2.91 0.58 -4.77
CA GLU A 328 2.18 0.04 -5.93
C GLU A 328 0.93 0.87 -6.32
N LYS A 329 0.32 1.55 -5.35
CA LYS A 329 -0.85 2.43 -5.55
C LYS A 329 -0.51 3.93 -5.54
N ALA A 330 0.77 4.32 -5.46
CA ALA A 330 1.15 5.73 -5.61
C ALA A 330 1.08 6.15 -7.08
N VAL A 331 0.00 6.84 -7.47
CA VAL A 331 -0.14 7.40 -8.82
C VAL A 331 0.69 8.65 -9.03
N ASP A 332 1.24 8.80 -10.23
CA ASP A 332 1.82 10.07 -10.70
C ASP A 332 0.80 10.95 -11.43
N THR A 333 1.21 12.16 -11.82
CA THR A 333 0.33 13.18 -12.40
C THR A 333 -0.26 12.75 -13.76
N ASP A 334 0.40 11.88 -14.53
CA ASP A 334 -0.13 11.38 -15.81
C ASP A 334 -1.24 10.31 -15.60
N GLU A 335 -1.20 9.59 -14.48
CA GLU A 335 -2.28 8.70 -14.03
C GLU A 335 -3.42 9.45 -13.34
N LEU A 336 -3.09 10.44 -12.50
CA LEU A 336 -4.04 11.23 -11.70
C LEU A 336 -4.91 12.16 -12.56
N CYS A 337 -4.32 12.90 -13.49
CA CYS A 337 -4.98 14.01 -14.17
C CYS A 337 -5.63 13.61 -15.51
N GLY A 338 -6.90 13.98 -15.67
CA GLY A 338 -7.66 13.84 -16.91
C GLY A 338 -7.60 15.09 -17.81
N PRO A 339 -8.32 15.06 -18.95
CA PRO A 339 -8.49 16.24 -19.81
C PRO A 339 -9.09 17.42 -19.03
N GLY A 340 -8.58 18.63 -19.29
CA GLY A 340 -9.03 19.83 -18.57
C GLY A 340 -8.62 19.84 -17.10
N GLU A 341 -7.43 19.31 -16.77
CA GLU A 341 -6.82 19.30 -15.43
C GLU A 341 -7.70 18.57 -14.37
N ALA A 342 -8.51 17.62 -14.85
CA ALA A 342 -9.48 16.91 -14.03
C ALA A 342 -8.83 15.81 -13.20
N TRP A 343 -8.36 16.14 -12.00
CA TRP A 343 -7.76 15.19 -11.04
C TRP A 343 -8.80 14.41 -10.22
N TRP A 344 -10.03 14.92 -10.08
CA TRP A 344 -11.05 14.39 -9.18
C TRP A 344 -11.62 13.03 -9.61
N GLY A 345 -12.03 12.22 -8.63
CA GLY A 345 -12.45 10.84 -8.87
C GLY A 345 -11.29 10.03 -9.44
N VAL A 346 -11.48 9.48 -10.65
CA VAL A 346 -10.38 9.05 -11.50
C VAL A 346 -10.38 9.85 -12.79
N ARG A 347 -9.44 10.78 -12.94
CA ARG A 347 -9.25 11.58 -14.18
C ARG A 347 -10.51 12.34 -14.63
N GLY A 348 -11.31 12.83 -13.68
CA GLY A 348 -12.60 13.50 -13.91
C GLY A 348 -13.80 12.55 -14.03
N GLN A 349 -13.61 11.25 -13.84
CA GLN A 349 -14.68 10.24 -13.94
C GLN A 349 -15.16 9.78 -12.56
N MET A 350 -16.49 9.79 -12.41
CA MET A 350 -17.22 9.06 -11.40
C MET A 350 -17.42 7.62 -11.90
N ARG A 351 -16.63 6.70 -11.36
CA ARG A 351 -16.68 5.27 -11.67
C ARG A 351 -17.77 4.55 -10.85
N ASP A 352 -18.30 3.47 -11.39
CA ASP A 352 -19.30 2.59 -10.81
C ASP A 352 -19.23 1.19 -11.45
N ASP A 353 -19.76 0.19 -10.77
CA ASP A 353 -19.87 -1.20 -11.23
C ASP A 353 -18.56 -1.83 -11.73
N PHE A 354 -17.55 -1.96 -10.84
CA PHE A 354 -16.22 -2.50 -11.18
C PHE A 354 -15.56 -1.80 -12.39
N ASN A 355 -15.68 -0.47 -12.49
CA ASN A 355 -15.19 0.36 -13.60
C ASN A 355 -15.80 0.02 -14.99
N HIS A 356 -16.90 -0.73 -15.05
CA HIS A 356 -17.65 -0.93 -16.30
C HIS A 356 -18.55 0.27 -16.63
N SER A 357 -18.89 1.13 -15.65
CA SER A 357 -19.71 2.32 -15.83
C SER A 357 -18.96 3.58 -15.37
N ASN A 358 -18.59 4.44 -16.33
CA ASN A 358 -17.73 5.61 -16.08
C ASN A 358 -18.39 6.90 -16.56
N LYS A 359 -18.95 7.68 -15.64
CA LYS A 359 -19.55 8.99 -15.95
C LYS A 359 -18.52 10.10 -15.77
N ALA A 360 -18.22 10.86 -16.81
CA ALA A 360 -17.49 12.13 -16.65
C ALA A 360 -18.31 13.13 -15.83
N ILE A 361 -17.69 13.78 -14.85
CA ILE A 361 -18.33 14.80 -13.99
C ILE A 361 -17.50 16.08 -13.97
N THR A 362 -18.17 17.23 -13.88
CA THR A 362 -17.48 18.53 -13.78
C THR A 362 -16.92 18.74 -12.36
N TYR A 363 -15.94 19.64 -12.22
CA TYR A 363 -15.46 20.06 -10.90
C TYR A 363 -16.61 20.56 -10.00
N ALA A 364 -17.57 21.29 -10.58
CA ALA A 364 -18.75 21.76 -9.86
C ALA A 364 -19.65 20.61 -9.36
N GLU A 365 -19.88 19.56 -10.18
CA GLU A 365 -20.64 18.38 -9.75
C GLU A 365 -19.91 17.61 -8.63
N HIS A 366 -18.59 17.43 -8.77
CA HIS A 366 -17.73 16.83 -7.75
C HIS A 366 -17.75 17.62 -6.43
N PHE A 367 -17.61 18.94 -6.46
CA PHE A 367 -17.69 19.81 -5.29
C PHE A 367 -19.08 19.74 -4.61
N GLN A 368 -20.17 19.71 -5.39
CA GLN A 368 -21.52 19.56 -4.84
C GLN A 368 -21.76 18.18 -4.21
N ASN A 369 -21.15 17.11 -4.74
CA ASN A 369 -21.14 15.81 -4.07
C ASN A 369 -20.40 15.87 -2.72
N SER A 370 -19.32 16.65 -2.62
CA SER A 370 -18.59 16.91 -1.37
C SER A 370 -19.43 17.68 -0.35
N ARG A 371 -20.08 18.76 -0.79
CA ARG A 371 -21.06 19.52 0.03
C ARG A 371 -22.17 18.63 0.58
N PHE A 372 -22.65 17.67 -0.21
CA PHE A 372 -23.65 16.68 0.23
C PHE A 372 -23.10 15.73 1.31
N LEU A 373 -21.89 15.18 1.15
CA LEU A 373 -21.24 14.34 2.17
C LEU A 373 -21.09 15.10 3.51
N GLU A 374 -20.52 16.30 3.49
CA GLU A 374 -20.34 17.10 4.72
C GLU A 374 -21.67 17.45 5.43
N SER A 375 -22.81 17.40 4.72
CA SER A 375 -24.13 17.69 5.30
C SER A 375 -24.81 16.49 5.99
N VAL A 376 -24.36 15.26 5.73
CA VAL A 376 -24.96 14.01 6.26
C VAL A 376 -24.03 13.21 7.16
N LEU A 377 -22.73 13.54 7.20
CA LEU A 377 -21.73 12.86 8.00
C LEU A 377 -21.68 13.38 9.43
N ASP A 378 -22.04 12.54 10.38
CA ASP A 378 -21.83 12.77 11.81
C ASP A 378 -20.40 12.38 12.22
N VAL A 379 -19.87 11.28 11.68
CA VAL A 379 -18.48 10.81 11.85
C VAL A 379 -17.96 10.28 10.51
N TYR A 380 -16.70 10.57 10.20
CA TYR A 380 -15.92 9.97 9.11
C TYR A 380 -14.57 9.52 9.68
N TRP A 381 -14.27 8.22 9.64
CA TRP A 381 -13.05 7.66 10.22
C TRP A 381 -12.44 6.60 9.31
N GLU A 382 -11.25 6.87 8.79
CA GLU A 382 -10.47 5.87 8.06
C GLU A 382 -9.76 4.93 9.03
N LEU A 383 -9.87 3.63 8.78
CA LEU A 383 -9.15 2.58 9.49
C LEU A 383 -7.65 2.72 9.21
N PRO A 384 -6.79 2.95 10.22
CA PRO A 384 -5.36 3.00 9.99
C PRO A 384 -4.79 1.60 9.72
N PRO A 385 -3.68 1.50 8.95
CA PRO A 385 -2.97 0.24 8.77
C PRO A 385 -2.56 -0.34 10.13
N ALA A 386 -2.63 -1.67 10.28
CA ALA A 386 -2.35 -2.34 11.55
C ALA A 386 -0.91 -2.08 12.00
N ALA A 387 0.05 -2.06 11.08
CA ALA A 387 1.43 -1.68 11.36
C ALA A 387 2.11 -1.04 10.13
N GLY A 388 3.15 -0.25 10.40
CA GLY A 388 3.91 0.44 9.36
C GLY A 388 4.62 -0.51 8.36
N PRO A 389 4.98 -0.02 7.16
CA PRO A 389 5.58 -0.85 6.12
C PRO A 389 6.94 -1.47 6.49
N SER A 390 7.71 -0.87 7.42
CA SER A 390 8.97 -1.44 7.89
C SER A 390 8.77 -2.69 8.76
N LEU A 391 7.54 -2.95 9.21
CA LEU A 391 7.18 -4.10 10.06
C LEU A 391 6.41 -5.17 9.27
N THR A 392 5.61 -4.75 8.30
CA THR A 392 4.71 -5.62 7.51
C THR A 392 5.24 -5.98 6.13
N HIS A 393 6.27 -5.26 5.65
CA HIS A 393 6.82 -5.34 4.28
C HIS A 393 5.80 -5.06 3.16
N GLN A 394 4.66 -4.44 3.47
CA GLN A 394 3.65 -4.12 2.47
C GLN A 394 4.10 -2.96 1.56
N THR A 395 3.94 -3.13 0.26
CA THR A 395 4.25 -2.17 -0.80
C THR A 395 3.00 -1.56 -1.43
N ARG A 396 1.80 -2.05 -1.08
CA ARG A 396 0.54 -1.69 -1.73
C ARG A 396 0.18 -0.21 -1.64
N TYR A 397 0.03 0.36 -0.44
CA TYR A 397 -0.38 1.77 -0.26
C TYR A 397 0.81 2.73 -0.13
N ASP A 398 0.56 4.03 -0.33
CA ASP A 398 1.54 5.08 -0.04
C ASP A 398 1.33 5.65 1.39
N PRO A 399 2.30 5.54 2.32
CA PRO A 399 2.20 6.09 3.68
C PRO A 399 2.02 7.61 3.77
N ALA A 400 2.31 8.39 2.72
CA ALA A 400 2.00 9.82 2.69
C ALA A 400 0.52 10.09 2.36
N ARG A 401 -0.24 9.04 2.02
CA ARG A 401 -1.68 9.03 1.73
C ARG A 401 -2.45 8.03 2.62
N ALA A 402 -1.89 7.64 3.76
CA ALA A 402 -2.58 6.84 4.77
C ALA A 402 -2.49 7.52 6.16
N THR A 403 -3.48 7.27 7.01
CA THR A 403 -3.43 7.66 8.43
C THR A 403 -2.31 6.91 9.17
N THR A 404 -1.76 7.50 10.23
CA THR A 404 -0.67 6.91 11.03
C THR A 404 -1.04 5.49 11.52
N PRO A 405 -0.21 4.46 11.24
CA PRO A 405 -0.53 3.07 11.56
C PRO A 405 -0.58 2.81 13.07
N ILE A 406 -1.38 1.80 13.46
CA ILE A 406 -1.65 1.47 14.87
C ILE A 406 -0.37 1.03 15.61
N ILE A 407 0.52 0.32 14.92
CA ILE A 407 1.90 0.10 15.34
C ILE A 407 2.85 0.81 14.36
N GLU A 408 3.40 1.94 14.79
CA GLU A 408 4.41 2.72 14.04
C GLU A 408 5.67 1.92 13.69
N ASP A 409 6.37 2.33 12.63
CA ASP A 409 7.65 1.75 12.23
C ASP A 409 8.69 1.80 13.37
N GLY A 410 9.62 0.85 13.37
CA GLY A 410 10.61 0.67 14.46
C GLY A 410 10.05 0.06 15.75
N ARG A 411 8.73 -0.01 15.96
CA ARG A 411 8.10 -0.59 17.17
C ARG A 411 8.05 -2.14 17.16
N TYR A 412 9.07 -2.79 16.60
CA TYR A 412 9.11 -4.23 16.33
C TYR A 412 8.84 -5.11 17.57
N SER A 413 9.30 -4.69 18.76
CA SER A 413 9.01 -5.41 20.01
C SER A 413 7.52 -5.49 20.35
N LEU A 414 6.73 -4.47 19.99
CA LEU A 414 5.27 -4.46 20.16
C LEU A 414 4.60 -5.31 19.07
N PHE A 415 5.01 -5.14 17.81
CA PHE A 415 4.55 -5.94 16.67
C PHE A 415 4.69 -7.45 16.93
N ARG A 416 5.84 -7.88 17.46
CA ARG A 416 6.08 -9.27 17.87
C ARG A 416 5.25 -9.68 19.10
N ARG A 417 5.07 -8.81 20.10
CA ARG A 417 4.26 -9.11 21.30
C ARG A 417 2.80 -9.41 20.94
N LEU A 418 2.24 -8.64 20.00
CA LEU A 418 0.87 -8.77 19.51
C LEU A 418 0.69 -9.95 18.53
N GLY A 419 1.71 -10.81 18.34
CA GLY A 419 1.65 -11.96 17.44
C GLY A 419 1.70 -11.64 15.95
N LEU A 420 1.59 -10.37 15.53
CA LEU A 420 1.57 -9.96 14.12
C LEU A 420 2.78 -10.47 13.32
N SER A 421 3.96 -10.60 13.95
CA SER A 421 5.17 -11.14 13.31
C SER A 421 5.16 -12.66 13.08
N GLN A 422 4.06 -13.36 13.42
CA GLN A 422 3.84 -14.78 13.12
C GLN A 422 2.95 -14.96 11.88
N LEU A 423 2.24 -13.90 11.46
CA LEU A 423 1.42 -13.89 10.25
C LEU A 423 2.31 -13.79 9.00
N ASP A 424 1.93 -14.50 7.94
CA ASP A 424 2.59 -14.43 6.63
C ASP A 424 2.52 -12.98 6.07
N PRO A 425 3.63 -12.34 5.67
CA PRO A 425 3.63 -10.94 5.21
C PRO A 425 2.62 -10.61 4.09
N SER A 426 2.24 -11.61 3.27
CA SER A 426 1.25 -11.41 2.20
C SER A 426 -0.15 -11.04 2.71
N VAL A 427 -0.48 -11.29 3.99
CA VAL A 427 -1.78 -10.89 4.57
C VAL A 427 -1.91 -9.37 4.72
N PHE A 428 -0.79 -8.65 4.82
CA PHE A 428 -0.75 -7.19 4.96
C PHE A 428 -0.71 -6.48 3.59
N ASN A 429 -0.18 -7.11 2.53
CA ASN A 429 -0.15 -6.51 1.18
C ASN A 429 -1.53 -6.47 0.48
N GLY A 430 -2.59 -6.33 1.28
CA GLY A 430 -3.99 -6.12 0.87
C GLY A 430 -4.52 -4.72 1.21
N TYR A 431 -3.87 -3.92 2.07
CA TYR A 431 -4.41 -2.62 2.51
C TYR A 431 -4.62 -1.64 1.35
N THR A 432 -5.89 -1.27 1.17
CA THR A 432 -6.38 -0.01 0.63
C THR A 432 -7.02 0.74 1.81
N GLN A 433 -7.57 1.93 1.63
CA GLN A 433 -8.26 2.60 2.75
C GLN A 433 -9.64 1.97 2.96
N MET A 434 -9.98 1.65 4.22
CA MET A 434 -11.34 1.28 4.66
C MET A 434 -11.88 2.42 5.52
N VAL A 435 -13.17 2.75 5.41
CA VAL A 435 -13.77 3.86 6.16
C VAL A 435 -15.05 3.47 6.88
N TYR A 436 -15.20 3.95 8.12
CA TYR A 436 -16.45 3.94 8.87
C TYR A 436 -17.12 5.31 8.83
N LEU A 437 -18.42 5.31 8.57
CA LEU A 437 -19.30 6.46 8.66
C LEU A 437 -20.32 6.25 9.78
N GLN A 438 -20.53 7.30 10.58
CA GLN A 438 -21.81 7.51 11.22
C GLN A 438 -22.54 8.63 10.45
N VAL A 439 -23.78 8.37 10.02
CA VAL A 439 -24.60 9.37 9.33
C VAL A 439 -25.75 9.85 10.21
N SER A 440 -26.03 11.16 10.16
CA SER A 440 -27.24 11.74 10.73
C SER A 440 -28.45 11.48 9.83
N ASN A 441 -29.65 11.51 10.41
CA ASN A 441 -30.84 11.73 9.59
C ASN A 441 -30.75 13.16 9.00
N PRO A 442 -31.20 13.40 7.77
CA PRO A 442 -31.35 14.77 7.27
C PRO A 442 -32.18 15.63 8.24
N GLU A 443 -31.79 16.88 8.44
CA GLU A 443 -32.66 17.87 9.05
C GLU A 443 -33.85 18.12 8.13
N THR A 444 -35.06 18.13 8.72
CA THR A 444 -36.37 18.19 8.07
C THR A 444 -37.07 19.51 8.34
#